data_AF-A0A2M9EED4-F1
#
_entry.id   AF-A0A2M9EED4-F1
#
_cell.length_a   1.000
_cell.length_b   1.000
_cell.length_c   1.000
_cell.angle_alpha   90.00
_cell.angle_beta   90.00
_cell.angle_gamma   90.00
#
_symmetry.space_group_name_H-M   'P 1'
#
loop_
_entity.id
_entity.type
_entity.pdbx_description
1 polymer ?
#
loop_
_entity_poly.entity_id
_entity_poly.type
_entity_poly.pdbx_seq_one_letter_code
_entity_poly.pdbx_strand_id
1 'polypeptide(L)'
;MSNKVKWMHQGFAGAPVLTNNWGSLTALLDACLVTGFNLKTVTALTRTGDVATATIGSGHGFLVDQVVLVEGCDQPSYNGEFTVTAITSTTVSFRIEGEPASPATTQTGVTMKIAPLGFEIAFTGTNKRAYRSPNPLSNRHYLRVDDSLPTGYTPTWAKFARVTIAEGMADIDTFVGARAPFTPGAPTRNEVPTGSGATMYTGWFKWYYARHSYAETSGDNGNWGRSWVLIGDDRGFFLFNSSGYSGDWRVLHAFTDFDSYKPGDNFASYLIASERYQQANYTGGSYPWQDAYSAYAQDTTGKICMRDYTGIGGNCRLGMLSLNDGNNQNISGRSGAIPFPNGPDYGLILHPIYLRETSGGHLRGTLPGMFWVHQNQPYGHLTKIDNVIGYEDRKFLYVTVSSYSSEANSCGFCFDITGPWRP
;
A
#
# COMPACT_ATOMS: atom_id res chain seq x y z
N MET A 1 1.18 -19.62 2.96
CA MET A 1 1.23 -18.44 2.06
C MET A 1 -0.18 -18.20 1.58
N SER A 2 -0.63 -16.95 1.59
CA SER A 2 -2.03 -16.61 1.40
C SER A 2 -2.14 -15.71 0.18
N ASN A 3 -2.89 -16.16 -0.83
CA ASN A 3 -3.21 -15.36 -2.01
C ASN A 3 -4.40 -14.41 -1.78
N LYS A 4 -4.86 -14.27 -0.54
CA LYS A 4 -5.97 -13.38 -0.20
C LYS A 4 -5.53 -11.93 -0.25
N VAL A 5 -6.37 -11.13 -0.88
CA VAL A 5 -6.25 -9.67 -0.87
C VAL A 5 -6.79 -9.14 0.45
N LYS A 6 -6.06 -8.22 1.06
CA LYS A 6 -6.39 -7.63 2.35
C LYS A 6 -6.37 -6.13 2.20
N TRP A 7 -7.43 -5.49 2.69
CA TRP A 7 -7.55 -4.04 2.74
C TRP A 7 -7.75 -3.63 4.19
N MET A 8 -7.08 -2.57 4.59
CA MET A 8 -7.03 -2.06 5.96
C MET A 8 -7.09 -0.55 5.90
N HIS A 9 -7.78 0.09 6.83
CA HIS A 9 -7.75 1.54 6.94
C HIS A 9 -7.85 1.99 8.40
N GLN A 10 -7.53 3.26 8.63
CA GLN A 10 -7.45 3.89 9.95
C GLN A 10 -8.72 3.78 10.81
N GLY A 11 -9.87 3.54 10.18
CA GLY A 11 -11.17 3.46 10.86
C GLY A 11 -11.50 2.06 11.39
N PHE A 12 -10.69 1.04 11.10
CA PHE A 12 -10.90 -0.30 11.63
C PHE A 12 -10.65 -0.35 13.14
N ALA A 13 -11.37 -1.23 13.82
CA ALA A 13 -11.14 -1.48 15.25
C ALA A 13 -9.69 -1.91 15.49
N GLY A 14 -9.03 -1.34 16.50
CA GLY A 14 -7.64 -1.67 16.84
C GLY A 14 -6.59 -1.27 15.79
N ALA A 15 -6.96 -0.48 14.78
CA ALA A 15 -6.04 -0.06 13.73
C ALA A 15 -4.89 0.81 14.30
N PRO A 16 -3.65 0.66 13.80
CA PRO A 16 -2.54 1.51 14.21
C PRO A 16 -2.80 2.98 13.86
N VAL A 17 -2.41 3.88 14.75
CA VAL A 17 -2.57 5.33 14.54
C VAL A 17 -1.29 5.90 13.93
N LEU A 18 -1.40 6.46 12.73
CA LEU A 18 -0.31 7.22 12.11
C LEU A 18 -0.29 8.64 12.71
N THR A 19 0.79 9.01 13.39
CA THR A 19 0.92 10.26 14.16
C THR A 19 2.11 11.10 13.67
N ASN A 20 2.23 12.33 14.16
CA ASN A 20 3.40 13.20 13.93
C ASN A 20 4.61 12.79 14.80
N ASN A 21 4.94 11.50 14.82
CA ASN A 21 6.06 10.97 15.59
C ASN A 21 6.95 10.09 14.70
N TRP A 22 8.26 10.20 14.88
CA TRP A 22 9.21 9.28 14.26
C TRP A 22 8.97 7.85 14.73
N GLY A 23 9.03 6.89 13.81
CA GLY A 23 8.70 5.49 14.05
C GLY A 23 7.22 5.16 13.90
N SER A 24 6.34 6.15 13.79
CA SER A 24 4.89 5.91 13.65
C SER A 24 4.54 5.20 12.35
N LEU A 25 5.27 5.44 11.26
CA LEU A 25 5.02 4.75 9.99
C LEU A 25 5.53 3.31 10.05
N THR A 26 6.71 3.06 10.63
CA THR A 26 7.18 1.67 10.82
C THR A 26 6.26 0.87 11.75
N ALA A 27 5.69 1.48 12.79
CA ALA A 27 4.72 0.80 13.65
C ALA A 27 3.41 0.44 12.90
N LEU A 28 2.94 1.34 12.02
CA LEU A 28 1.81 1.07 11.14
C LEU A 28 2.09 -0.10 10.19
N LEU A 29 3.26 -0.09 9.54
CA LEU A 29 3.66 -1.13 8.60
C LEU A 29 3.91 -2.47 9.32
N ASP A 30 4.50 -2.49 10.51
CA ASP A 30 4.65 -3.71 11.32
C ASP A 30 3.27 -4.34 11.60
N ALA A 31 2.28 -3.54 11.99
CA ALA A 31 0.91 -3.99 12.23
C ALA A 31 0.22 -4.52 10.96
N CYS A 32 0.32 -3.81 9.84
CA CYS A 32 -0.39 -4.18 8.62
C CYS A 32 0.30 -5.29 7.82
N LEU A 33 1.63 -5.35 7.84
CA LEU A 33 2.40 -6.26 7.00
C LEU A 33 2.77 -7.56 7.73
N VAL A 34 2.94 -7.53 9.06
CA VAL A 34 3.60 -8.62 9.80
C VAL A 34 2.73 -9.19 10.91
N THR A 35 2.20 -8.37 11.81
CA THR A 35 1.61 -8.87 13.06
C THR A 35 0.08 -8.99 13.04
N GLY A 36 -0.59 -8.17 12.25
CA GLY A 36 -2.04 -8.01 12.29
C GLY A 36 -2.46 -7.17 13.51
N PHE A 37 -3.75 -6.89 13.63
CA PHE A 37 -4.29 -6.10 14.73
C PHE A 37 -5.73 -6.48 15.07
N ASN A 38 -6.34 -5.83 16.07
CA ASN A 38 -7.66 -6.19 16.59
C ASN A 38 -7.75 -7.63 17.13
N LEU A 39 -6.77 -8.07 17.91
CA LEU A 39 -6.78 -9.41 18.50
C LEU A 39 -7.97 -9.60 19.45
N LYS A 40 -8.70 -10.69 19.25
CA LYS A 40 -9.85 -11.12 20.05
C LYS A 40 -9.72 -12.57 20.45
N THR A 41 -10.26 -12.90 21.61
CA THR A 41 -10.45 -14.29 22.06
C THR A 41 -11.77 -14.81 21.49
N VAL A 42 -11.76 -15.98 20.88
CA VAL A 42 -12.95 -16.68 20.41
C VAL A 42 -13.39 -17.66 21.50
N THR A 43 -14.60 -17.49 22.02
CA THR A 43 -15.14 -18.29 23.13
C THR A 43 -15.79 -19.59 22.65
N ALA A 44 -16.25 -19.63 21.39
CA ALA A 44 -16.78 -20.83 20.76
C ALA A 44 -16.61 -20.72 19.24
N LEU A 45 -16.29 -21.83 18.57
CA LEU A 45 -16.24 -21.91 17.12
C LEU A 45 -17.00 -23.17 16.67
N THR A 46 -18.12 -22.98 16.00
CA THR A 46 -19.00 -24.06 15.55
C THR A 46 -19.17 -24.02 14.03
N ARG A 47 -19.59 -25.13 13.43
CA ARG A 47 -19.83 -25.24 11.99
C ARG A 47 -21.24 -25.73 11.69
N THR A 48 -21.86 -25.17 10.64
CA THR A 48 -23.06 -25.73 9.97
C THR A 48 -22.81 -25.72 8.47
N GLY A 49 -22.82 -26.89 7.81
CA GLY A 49 -22.39 -26.99 6.41
C GLY A 49 -20.96 -26.48 6.25
N ASP A 50 -20.66 -25.71 5.22
CA ASP A 50 -19.32 -25.12 5.02
C ASP A 50 -19.12 -23.78 5.76
N VAL A 51 -20.03 -23.39 6.66
CA VAL A 51 -19.96 -22.13 7.39
C VAL A 51 -19.51 -22.36 8.82
N ALA A 52 -18.35 -21.82 9.18
CA ALA A 52 -17.88 -21.69 10.55
C ALA A 52 -18.37 -20.37 11.16
N THR A 53 -18.75 -20.40 12.44
CA THR A 53 -19.21 -19.22 13.20
C THR A 53 -18.43 -19.12 14.51
N ALA A 54 -17.59 -18.10 14.60
CA ALA A 54 -16.85 -17.73 15.79
C ALA A 54 -17.70 -16.83 16.68
N THR A 55 -17.83 -17.19 17.95
CA THR A 55 -18.42 -16.36 19.01
C THR A 55 -17.29 -15.66 19.76
N ILE A 56 -17.37 -14.33 19.91
CA ILE A 56 -16.32 -13.50 20.51
C ILE A 56 -16.87 -12.67 21.67
N GLY A 57 -18.10 -12.16 21.53
CA GLY A 57 -18.71 -11.17 22.42
C GLY A 57 -18.92 -9.82 21.74
N SER A 58 -19.62 -8.90 22.42
CA SER A 58 -20.00 -7.61 21.83
C SER A 58 -18.80 -6.73 21.54
N GLY A 59 -18.82 -6.00 20.41
CA GLY A 59 -17.80 -5.00 20.09
C GLY A 59 -16.51 -5.59 19.51
N HIS A 60 -16.59 -6.72 18.81
CA HIS A 60 -15.43 -7.30 18.13
C HIS A 60 -14.89 -6.40 16.99
N GLY A 61 -15.74 -5.63 16.31
CA GLY A 61 -15.31 -4.59 15.35
C GLY A 61 -14.77 -5.11 14.01
N PHE A 62 -14.98 -6.39 13.70
CA PHE A 62 -14.70 -6.97 12.38
C PHE A 62 -15.81 -6.60 11.38
N LEU A 63 -15.47 -6.54 10.10
CA LEU A 63 -16.37 -6.19 9.00
C LEU A 63 -16.43 -7.31 7.96
N VAL A 64 -17.55 -7.40 7.24
CA VAL A 64 -17.68 -8.25 6.06
C VAL A 64 -16.64 -7.83 5.00
N ASP A 65 -16.12 -8.82 4.27
CA ASP A 65 -15.02 -8.72 3.29
C ASP A 65 -13.64 -8.37 3.87
N GLN A 66 -13.48 -8.30 5.20
CA GLN A 66 -12.14 -8.32 5.81
C GLN A 66 -11.60 -9.75 5.83
N VAL A 67 -10.27 -9.87 5.83
CA VAL A 67 -9.58 -11.14 6.07
C VAL A 67 -9.13 -11.19 7.53
N VAL A 68 -9.56 -12.23 8.23
CA VAL A 68 -9.16 -12.51 9.62
C VAL A 68 -8.25 -13.72 9.69
N LEU A 69 -7.29 -13.70 10.61
CA LEU A 69 -6.43 -14.84 10.95
C LEU A 69 -6.98 -15.50 12.22
N VAL A 70 -7.31 -16.78 12.14
CA VAL A 70 -7.76 -17.63 13.24
C VAL A 70 -6.65 -18.60 13.61
N GLU A 71 -6.36 -18.70 14.91
CA GLU A 71 -5.28 -19.55 15.43
C GLU A 71 -5.69 -20.22 16.75
N GLY A 72 -5.11 -21.38 17.04
CA GLY A 72 -5.24 -22.08 18.32
C GLY A 72 -6.26 -23.23 18.34
N CYS A 73 -6.85 -23.59 17.20
CA CYS A 73 -7.74 -24.76 17.13
C CYS A 73 -6.94 -26.06 17.01
N ASP A 74 -7.39 -27.15 17.61
CA ASP A 74 -6.77 -28.47 17.40
C ASP A 74 -7.07 -29.01 15.99
N GLN A 75 -8.23 -28.66 15.40
CA GLN A 75 -8.58 -29.04 14.04
C GLN A 75 -7.92 -28.07 13.03
N PRO A 76 -7.00 -28.54 12.16
CA PRO A 76 -6.23 -27.66 11.29
C PRO A 76 -7.08 -26.79 10.36
N SER A 77 -8.23 -27.28 9.89
CA SER A 77 -9.11 -26.56 8.96
C SER A 77 -9.71 -25.26 9.51
N TYR A 78 -9.69 -25.05 10.84
CA TYR A 78 -10.11 -23.77 11.45
C TYR A 78 -8.96 -22.78 11.62
N ASN A 79 -7.71 -23.21 11.45
CA ASN A 79 -6.55 -22.33 11.58
C ASN A 79 -6.16 -21.78 10.22
N GLY A 80 -5.97 -20.46 10.14
CA GLY A 80 -5.57 -19.79 8.92
C GLY A 80 -6.36 -18.52 8.66
N GLU A 81 -6.24 -18.03 7.43
CA GLU A 81 -6.86 -16.78 7.01
C GLU A 81 -8.19 -17.01 6.32
N PHE A 82 -9.23 -16.30 6.75
CA PHE A 82 -10.59 -16.45 6.26
C PHE A 82 -11.19 -15.09 5.93
N THR A 83 -11.92 -15.02 4.81
CA THR A 83 -12.69 -13.83 4.45
C THR A 83 -14.01 -13.86 5.22
N VAL A 84 -14.30 -12.80 5.96
CA VAL A 84 -15.53 -12.66 6.74
C VAL A 84 -16.74 -12.53 5.80
N THR A 85 -17.71 -13.43 5.94
CA THR A 85 -18.92 -13.45 5.10
C THR A 85 -20.14 -12.87 5.79
N ALA A 86 -20.22 -12.97 7.11
CA ALA A 86 -21.29 -12.38 7.91
C ALA A 86 -20.81 -12.03 9.31
N ILE A 87 -21.48 -11.06 9.94
CA ILE A 87 -21.24 -10.65 11.32
C ILE A 87 -22.58 -10.40 12.02
N THR A 88 -22.60 -10.58 13.33
CA THR A 88 -23.60 -9.99 14.22
C THR A 88 -22.90 -9.02 15.17
N SER A 89 -23.54 -8.61 16.27
CA SER A 89 -22.82 -7.88 17.33
C SER A 89 -21.81 -8.76 18.07
N THR A 90 -21.97 -10.09 18.07
CA THR A 90 -21.20 -11.02 18.91
C THR A 90 -20.51 -12.15 18.15
N THR A 91 -20.84 -12.34 16.87
CA THR A 91 -20.35 -13.46 16.06
C THR A 91 -19.76 -13.01 14.72
N VAL A 92 -18.82 -13.80 14.22
CA VAL A 92 -18.18 -13.65 12.91
C VAL A 92 -18.28 -14.99 12.19
N SER A 93 -18.78 -14.99 10.96
CA SER A 93 -18.90 -16.19 10.13
C SER A 93 -17.98 -16.13 8.91
N PHE A 94 -17.47 -17.29 8.52
CA PHE A 94 -16.62 -17.47 7.35
C PHE A 94 -16.74 -18.89 6.80
N ARG A 95 -16.41 -19.06 5.52
CA ARG A 95 -16.41 -20.36 4.87
C ARG A 95 -15.17 -21.16 5.26
N ILE A 96 -15.35 -22.46 5.51
CA ILE A 96 -14.27 -23.42 5.72
C ILE A 96 -14.41 -24.60 4.75
N GLU A 97 -13.30 -25.25 4.45
CA GLU A 97 -13.28 -26.46 3.62
C GLU A 97 -13.30 -27.73 4.47
N GLY A 98 -13.89 -28.78 3.91
CA GLY A 98 -14.02 -30.08 4.55
C GLY A 98 -15.05 -30.12 5.68
N GLU A 99 -14.95 -31.16 6.50
CA GLU A 99 -15.89 -31.43 7.59
C GLU A 99 -15.16 -31.65 8.94
N PRO A 100 -14.41 -30.66 9.44
CA PRO A 100 -13.78 -30.77 10.75
C PRO A 100 -14.85 -30.94 11.84
N ALA A 101 -14.45 -31.57 12.95
CA ALA A 101 -15.29 -31.72 14.14
C ALA A 101 -15.82 -30.35 14.62
N SER A 102 -17.03 -30.33 15.18
CA SER A 102 -17.69 -29.13 15.69
C SER A 102 -18.36 -29.43 17.03
N PRO A 103 -18.19 -28.58 18.08
CA PRO A 103 -17.36 -27.38 18.11
C PRO A 103 -15.86 -27.66 17.95
N ALA A 104 -15.09 -26.66 17.51
CA ALA A 104 -13.64 -26.72 17.51
C ALA A 104 -13.11 -26.87 18.94
N THR A 105 -12.06 -27.67 19.12
CA THR A 105 -11.37 -27.84 20.41
C THR A 105 -10.06 -27.05 20.43
N THR A 106 -9.53 -26.76 21.61
CA THR A 106 -8.28 -26.00 21.78
C THR A 106 -7.61 -26.34 23.11
N GLN A 107 -6.28 -26.28 23.14
CA GLN A 107 -5.48 -26.39 24.37
C GLN A 107 -5.05 -25.03 24.94
N THR A 108 -4.89 -24.02 24.09
CA THR A 108 -4.31 -22.70 24.45
C THR A 108 -5.30 -21.55 24.32
N GLY A 109 -6.52 -21.82 23.88
CA GLY A 109 -7.52 -20.82 23.50
C GLY A 109 -7.47 -20.51 22.00
N VAL A 110 -8.64 -20.16 21.44
CA VAL A 110 -8.78 -19.74 20.05
C VAL A 110 -8.72 -18.21 19.97
N THR A 111 -7.97 -17.70 18.99
CA THR A 111 -7.86 -16.26 18.75
C THR A 111 -8.27 -15.90 17.32
N MET A 112 -8.71 -14.67 17.14
CA MET A 112 -9.02 -14.08 15.84
C MET A 112 -8.50 -12.64 15.79
N LYS A 113 -7.85 -12.25 14.70
CA LYS A 113 -7.38 -10.88 14.47
C LYS A 113 -7.52 -10.50 13.00
N ILE A 114 -7.44 -9.21 12.66
CA ILE A 114 -7.30 -8.77 11.27
C ILE A 114 -5.96 -9.29 10.77
N ALA A 115 -5.97 -10.03 9.66
CA ALA A 115 -4.79 -10.69 9.14
C ALA A 115 -3.79 -9.65 8.58
N PRO A 116 -2.48 -9.77 8.89
CA PRO A 116 -1.43 -8.99 8.23
C PRO A 116 -1.26 -9.43 6.77
N LEU A 117 -0.53 -8.67 5.94
CA LEU A 117 -0.21 -9.11 4.57
C LEU A 117 0.65 -10.38 4.50
N GLY A 118 1.44 -10.67 5.54
CA GLY A 118 2.27 -11.88 5.62
C GLY A 118 3.73 -11.66 5.20
N PHE A 119 4.22 -10.43 5.32
CA PHE A 119 5.62 -10.10 5.13
C PHE A 119 6.42 -10.46 6.38
N GLU A 120 7.73 -10.60 6.20
CA GLU A 120 8.68 -10.70 7.31
C GLU A 120 9.44 -9.38 7.50
N ILE A 121 9.94 -9.16 8.72
CA ILE A 121 10.96 -8.14 9.02
C ILE A 121 12.30 -8.84 8.96
N ALA A 122 13.05 -8.64 7.88
CA ALA A 122 14.36 -9.27 7.71
C ALA A 122 15.45 -8.57 8.53
N PHE A 123 15.39 -7.24 8.64
CA PHE A 123 16.34 -6.44 9.40
C PHE A 123 15.65 -5.30 10.12
N THR A 124 16.25 -4.87 11.24
CA THR A 124 15.71 -3.83 12.11
C THR A 124 16.78 -2.85 12.55
N GLY A 125 16.37 -1.62 12.83
CA GLY A 125 17.15 -0.58 13.49
C GLY A 125 16.21 0.40 14.20
N THR A 126 16.74 1.42 14.88
CA THR A 126 15.92 2.44 15.54
C THR A 126 15.01 3.14 14.52
N ASN A 127 13.69 2.88 14.59
CA ASN A 127 12.69 3.33 13.63
C ASN A 127 13.01 2.97 12.16
N LYS A 128 13.73 1.85 11.96
CA LYS A 128 14.04 1.31 10.63
C LYS A 128 13.57 -0.13 10.51
N ARG A 129 13.09 -0.50 9.32
CA ARG A 129 12.66 -1.85 8.97
C ARG A 129 13.08 -2.21 7.56
N ALA A 130 13.47 -3.45 7.34
CA ALA A 130 13.57 -4.05 6.01
C ALA A 130 12.50 -5.13 5.90
N TYR A 131 11.44 -4.87 5.13
CA TYR A 131 10.36 -5.82 4.88
C TYR A 131 10.64 -6.65 3.64
N ARG A 132 10.20 -7.91 3.64
CA ARG A 132 10.29 -8.78 2.47
C ARG A 132 9.11 -9.75 2.42
N SER A 133 8.69 -10.11 1.21
CA SER A 133 7.76 -11.23 1.03
C SER A 133 8.48 -12.57 1.21
N PRO A 134 7.96 -13.49 2.03
CA PRO A 134 8.46 -14.86 2.09
C PRO A 134 7.97 -15.72 0.91
N ASN A 135 7.06 -15.20 0.07
CA ASN A 135 6.47 -15.95 -1.04
C ASN A 135 7.54 -16.26 -2.12
N PRO A 136 7.79 -17.53 -2.50
CA PRO A 136 8.77 -17.90 -3.50
C PRO A 136 8.38 -17.46 -4.93
N LEU A 137 7.11 -17.12 -5.17
CA LEU A 137 6.66 -16.51 -6.41
C LEU A 137 6.91 -15.00 -6.44
N SER A 138 7.27 -14.39 -5.31
CA SER A 138 7.76 -13.01 -5.28
C SER A 138 9.18 -12.92 -5.85
N ASN A 139 9.59 -11.75 -6.34
CA ASN A 139 11.00 -11.46 -6.56
C ASN A 139 11.81 -11.38 -5.26
N ARG A 140 11.13 -11.34 -4.11
CA ARG A 140 11.72 -11.33 -2.76
C ARG A 140 12.70 -10.18 -2.53
N HIS A 141 12.46 -9.05 -3.20
CA HIS A 141 13.18 -7.82 -2.93
C HIS A 141 12.81 -7.26 -1.57
N TYR A 142 13.73 -6.49 -1.00
CA TYR A 142 13.55 -5.80 0.26
C TYR A 142 12.95 -4.43 0.02
N LEU A 143 11.99 -4.05 0.87
CA LEU A 143 11.62 -2.67 1.10
C LEU A 143 12.30 -2.20 2.39
N ARG A 144 13.31 -1.35 2.28
CA ARG A 144 13.86 -0.63 3.43
C ARG A 144 13.03 0.62 3.70
N VAL A 145 12.53 0.76 4.91
CA VAL A 145 11.82 1.94 5.43
C VAL A 145 12.61 2.51 6.60
N ASP A 146 13.04 3.77 6.47
CA ASP A 146 13.78 4.50 7.50
C ASP A 146 12.97 5.71 7.96
N ASP A 147 12.26 5.49 9.05
CA ASP A 147 11.40 6.44 9.75
C ASP A 147 12.09 7.05 10.99
N SER A 148 13.43 7.07 10.96
CA SER A 148 14.24 7.71 12.00
C SER A 148 14.38 9.22 11.75
N LEU A 149 14.52 9.98 12.84
CA LEU A 149 14.89 11.39 12.77
C LEU A 149 16.24 11.52 12.04
N PRO A 150 16.32 12.20 10.88
CA PRO A 150 17.59 12.36 10.18
C PRO A 150 18.59 13.16 11.02
N THR A 151 19.85 12.72 11.07
CA THR A 151 20.91 13.46 11.77
C THR A 151 21.03 14.89 11.24
N GLY A 152 21.04 15.88 12.12
CA GLY A 152 21.11 17.31 11.74
C GLY A 152 19.77 17.96 11.38
N TYR A 153 18.66 17.20 11.45
CA TYR A 153 17.30 17.67 11.16
C TYR A 153 16.57 18.13 12.43
N THR A 154 15.68 19.12 12.29
CA THR A 154 14.89 19.63 13.43
C THR A 154 13.65 18.75 13.69
N PRO A 155 13.42 18.28 14.93
CA PRO A 155 12.31 17.36 15.23
C PRO A 155 10.90 17.91 15.00
N THR A 156 10.69 19.22 14.93
CA THR A 156 9.36 19.83 14.70
C THR A 156 9.01 20.02 13.22
N TRP A 157 9.96 19.75 12.33
CA TRP A 157 9.75 19.81 10.88
C TRP A 157 8.98 18.61 10.36
N ALA A 158 8.77 18.55 9.05
CA ALA A 158 7.98 17.51 8.41
C ALA A 158 8.46 16.10 8.77
N LYS A 159 7.52 15.15 8.83
CA LYS A 159 7.80 13.73 9.04
C LYS A 159 7.62 12.92 7.77
N PHE A 160 8.55 12.01 7.55
CA PHE A 160 8.59 11.12 6.42
C PHE A 160 9.42 9.89 6.74
N ALA A 161 9.18 8.78 6.05
CA ALA A 161 10.16 7.71 5.98
C ALA A 161 10.92 7.78 4.66
N ARG A 162 12.22 7.56 4.68
CA ARG A 162 13.00 7.32 3.46
C ARG A 162 12.83 5.87 3.05
N VAL A 163 12.62 5.62 1.76
CA VAL A 163 12.37 4.28 1.24
C VAL A 163 13.32 3.90 0.12
N THR A 164 13.79 2.65 0.16
CA THR A 164 14.68 2.06 -0.85
C THR A 164 14.21 0.63 -1.13
N ILE A 165 14.01 0.28 -2.40
CA ILE A 165 13.86 -1.11 -2.83
C ILE A 165 15.24 -1.70 -3.14
N ALA A 166 15.51 -2.93 -2.70
CA ALA A 166 16.81 -3.57 -2.85
C ALA A 166 16.72 -5.05 -3.23
N GLU A 167 17.65 -5.50 -4.05
CA GLU A 167 17.81 -6.90 -4.47
C GLU A 167 18.24 -7.77 -3.27
N GLY A 168 19.23 -7.29 -2.52
CA GLY A 168 19.74 -7.92 -1.31
C GLY A 168 20.11 -6.90 -0.25
N MET A 169 20.15 -7.37 1.00
CA MET A 169 20.63 -6.61 2.16
C MET A 169 21.39 -7.57 3.09
N ALA A 170 22.48 -7.10 3.69
CA ALA A 170 23.25 -7.84 4.69
C ALA A 170 22.91 -7.41 6.13
N ASP A 171 22.48 -6.16 6.30
CA ASP A 171 21.92 -5.58 7.51
C ASP A 171 20.99 -4.42 7.13
N ILE A 172 20.45 -3.67 8.11
CA ILE A 172 19.48 -2.60 7.89
C ILE A 172 20.01 -1.41 7.06
N ASP A 173 21.32 -1.22 6.97
CA ASP A 173 21.98 -0.09 6.28
C ASP A 173 22.96 -0.55 5.17
N THR A 174 23.17 -1.86 5.00
CA THR A 174 24.07 -2.45 3.98
C THR A 174 23.31 -3.19 2.88
N PHE A 175 23.32 -2.62 1.67
CA PHE A 175 22.70 -3.22 0.47
C PHE A 175 23.67 -4.14 -0.28
N VAL A 176 23.12 -5.19 -0.89
CA VAL A 176 23.81 -6.15 -1.74
C VAL A 176 23.09 -6.20 -3.09
N GLY A 177 23.81 -6.05 -4.19
CA GLY A 177 23.22 -6.05 -5.54
C GLY A 177 22.54 -4.73 -5.92
N ALA A 178 21.53 -4.81 -6.78
CA ALA A 178 20.80 -3.64 -7.26
C ALA A 178 19.93 -3.00 -6.17
N ARG A 179 19.70 -1.69 -6.27
CA ARG A 179 18.75 -0.96 -5.43
C ARG A 179 18.21 0.26 -6.15
N ALA A 180 17.05 0.74 -5.73
CA ALA A 180 16.49 2.00 -6.18
C ALA A 180 15.87 2.75 -4.98
N PRO A 181 16.06 4.08 -4.89
CA PRO A 181 16.82 4.89 -5.83
C PRO A 181 18.35 4.75 -5.65
N PHE A 182 19.11 4.96 -6.72
CA PHE A 182 20.57 4.82 -6.74
C PHE A 182 21.19 5.66 -7.86
N THR A 183 22.34 6.26 -7.58
CA THR A 183 23.23 6.79 -8.62
C THR A 183 24.68 6.49 -8.27
N PRO A 184 25.53 6.03 -9.22
CA PRO A 184 26.91 5.64 -8.91
C PRO A 184 27.74 6.74 -8.24
N GLY A 185 27.53 8.01 -8.60
CA GLY A 185 28.27 9.14 -8.04
C GLY A 185 27.85 9.56 -6.62
N ALA A 186 26.76 9.01 -6.09
CA ALA A 186 26.28 9.32 -4.74
C ALA A 186 25.45 8.14 -4.20
N PRO A 187 26.10 6.99 -3.92
CA PRO A 187 25.42 5.72 -3.69
C PRO A 187 24.54 5.76 -2.43
N THR A 188 24.96 6.44 -1.36
CA THR A 188 24.24 6.52 -0.08
C THR A 188 23.35 7.75 0.04
N ARG A 189 23.10 8.48 -1.07
CA ARG A 189 22.36 9.76 -1.07
C ARG A 189 20.97 9.66 -0.44
N ASN A 190 20.30 8.53 -0.59
CA ASN A 190 18.98 8.34 -0.02
C ASN A 190 19.06 8.00 1.47
N GLU A 191 20.04 7.22 1.89
CA GLU A 191 20.15 6.71 3.26
C GLU A 191 20.88 7.64 4.23
N VAL A 192 21.85 8.43 3.73
CA VAL A 192 22.68 9.32 4.54
C VAL A 192 22.37 10.78 4.19
N PRO A 193 21.70 11.53 5.10
CA PRO A 193 21.47 12.96 4.92
C PRO A 193 22.81 13.72 4.82
N THR A 194 22.81 14.85 4.12
CA THR A 194 24.00 15.72 4.02
C THR A 194 23.69 17.15 4.42
N GLY A 195 24.64 17.81 5.08
CA GLY A 195 24.45 19.13 5.67
C GLY A 195 23.67 19.10 7.00
N SER A 196 23.23 20.27 7.45
CA SER A 196 22.44 20.45 8.68
C SER A 196 21.47 21.62 8.55
N GLY A 197 20.47 21.65 9.43
CA GLY A 197 19.50 22.74 9.47
C GLY A 197 18.72 22.90 8.16
N ALA A 198 18.32 24.13 7.83
CA ALA A 198 17.35 24.39 6.78
C ALA A 198 17.87 24.07 5.37
N THR A 199 19.19 24.07 5.18
CA THR A 199 19.87 23.85 3.90
C THR A 199 20.30 22.40 3.68
N MET A 200 19.95 21.48 4.59
CA MET A 200 20.33 20.07 4.48
C MET A 200 19.54 19.33 3.40
N TYR A 201 20.14 18.29 2.84
CA TYR A 201 19.45 17.31 2.00
C TYR A 201 19.11 16.09 2.85
N THR A 202 17.82 15.80 2.96
CA THR A 202 17.29 14.80 3.89
C THR A 202 17.10 13.41 3.29
N GLY A 203 17.44 13.23 2.00
CA GLY A 203 17.20 12.00 1.24
C GLY A 203 16.43 12.29 -0.05
N TRP A 204 16.16 11.24 -0.83
CA TRP A 204 15.60 11.36 -2.18
C TRP A 204 14.18 10.80 -2.29
N PHE A 205 13.95 9.53 -1.95
CA PHE A 205 12.63 8.89 -2.04
C PHE A 205 12.00 8.79 -0.66
N LYS A 206 10.81 9.37 -0.50
CA LYS A 206 10.17 9.56 0.80
C LYS A 206 8.67 9.24 0.78
N TRP A 207 8.16 8.76 1.90
CA TRP A 207 6.73 8.66 2.21
C TRP A 207 6.41 9.66 3.33
N TYR A 208 5.78 10.78 2.98
CA TYR A 208 5.44 11.84 3.93
C TYR A 208 4.17 11.51 4.69
N TYR A 209 4.13 11.84 5.98
CA TYR A 209 2.93 11.63 6.82
C TYR A 209 2.66 12.75 7.83
N ALA A 210 3.49 13.79 7.90
CA ALA A 210 3.19 14.99 8.66
C ALA A 210 3.94 16.21 8.11
N ARG A 211 3.40 16.88 7.08
CA ARG A 211 4.01 18.04 6.40
C ARG A 211 2.95 19.09 6.11
N HIS A 212 3.05 20.29 6.68
CA HIS A 212 2.05 21.36 6.52
C HIS A 212 2.07 22.06 5.16
N SER A 213 3.27 22.31 4.64
CA SER A 213 3.52 23.07 3.42
C SER A 213 4.53 22.34 2.54
N TYR A 214 4.86 22.85 1.37
CA TYR A 214 5.74 22.11 0.45
C TYR A 214 7.16 21.93 1.02
N ALA A 215 7.68 22.93 1.75
CA ALA A 215 8.99 22.87 2.39
C ALA A 215 8.96 21.92 3.60
N GLU A 216 10.01 21.11 3.75
CA GLU A 216 10.13 20.17 4.87
C GLU A 216 10.30 20.89 6.21
N THR A 217 10.84 22.10 6.22
CA THR A 217 10.88 22.96 7.43
C THR A 217 9.51 23.28 8.01
N SER A 218 8.43 23.00 7.27
CA SER A 218 7.04 23.19 7.72
C SER A 218 6.41 21.84 8.10
N GLY A 219 6.71 21.37 9.32
CA GLY A 219 5.92 20.30 9.94
C GLY A 219 4.49 20.77 10.24
N ASP A 220 3.53 19.85 10.26
CA ASP A 220 2.13 20.19 10.57
C ASP A 220 1.87 20.45 12.05
N ASN A 221 2.81 20.09 12.93
CA ASN A 221 2.72 20.19 14.40
C ASN A 221 1.40 19.62 14.97
N GLY A 222 0.71 18.77 14.20
CA GLY A 222 -0.65 18.38 14.47
C GLY A 222 -0.72 17.16 15.39
N ASN A 223 -1.44 17.28 16.49
CA ASN A 223 -1.70 16.19 17.45
C ASN A 223 -2.98 15.42 17.09
N TRP A 224 -3.00 14.74 15.93
CA TRP A 224 -4.15 13.97 15.44
C TRP A 224 -3.71 12.69 14.69
N GLY A 225 -4.62 11.75 14.47
CA GLY A 225 -4.34 10.53 13.69
C GLY A 225 -4.55 10.77 12.20
N ARG A 226 -3.55 10.46 11.37
CA ARG A 226 -3.62 10.64 9.91
C ARG A 226 -4.46 9.55 9.27
N SER A 227 -5.22 9.91 8.23
CA SER A 227 -5.91 8.89 7.42
C SER A 227 -4.90 8.04 6.68
N TRP A 228 -5.22 6.76 6.57
CA TRP A 228 -4.45 5.83 5.77
C TRP A 228 -5.32 4.66 5.30
N VAL A 229 -5.00 4.13 4.12
CA VAL A 229 -5.55 2.91 3.55
C VAL A 229 -4.39 2.08 3.01
N LEU A 230 -4.32 0.82 3.40
CA LEU A 230 -3.33 -0.14 2.89
C LEU A 230 -4.06 -1.32 2.27
N ILE A 231 -3.73 -1.64 1.01
CA ILE A 231 -4.37 -2.73 0.26
C ILE A 231 -3.27 -3.54 -0.43
N GLY A 232 -3.30 -4.85 -0.27
CA GLY A 232 -2.26 -5.72 -0.82
C GLY A 232 -2.52 -7.19 -0.63
N ASP A 233 -1.59 -8.00 -1.11
CA ASP A 233 -1.48 -9.44 -0.87
C ASP A 233 -0.09 -9.76 -0.29
N ASP A 234 0.30 -11.04 -0.25
CA ASP A 234 1.59 -11.44 0.30
C ASP A 234 2.81 -11.13 -0.60
N ARG A 235 2.60 -10.50 -1.77
CA ARG A 235 3.65 -10.12 -2.74
C ARG A 235 3.73 -8.61 -2.99
N GLY A 236 2.91 -7.80 -2.33
CA GLY A 236 2.95 -6.35 -2.49
C GLY A 236 1.77 -5.60 -1.91
N PHE A 237 1.92 -4.28 -1.80
CA PHE A 237 0.87 -3.40 -1.30
C PHE A 237 0.92 -1.99 -1.89
N PHE A 238 -0.22 -1.32 -1.77
CA PHE A 238 -0.42 0.10 -2.01
C PHE A 238 -0.80 0.76 -0.69
N LEU A 239 -0.13 1.86 -0.36
CA LEU A 239 -0.40 2.68 0.82
C LEU A 239 -0.86 4.06 0.36
N PHE A 240 -2.03 4.46 0.80
CA PHE A 240 -2.53 5.81 0.70
C PHE A 240 -2.51 6.39 2.08
N ASN A 241 -1.76 7.47 2.31
CA ASN A 241 -1.82 8.14 3.60
C ASN A 241 -1.83 9.64 3.43
N SER A 242 -2.45 10.33 4.38
CA SER A 242 -2.33 11.78 4.45
C SER A 242 -0.87 12.15 4.59
N SER A 243 -0.43 13.06 3.73
CA SER A 243 0.87 13.72 3.82
C SER A 243 0.94 14.74 4.97
N GLY A 244 -0.20 15.10 5.58
CA GLY A 244 -0.36 16.18 6.56
C GLY A 244 -0.53 17.58 5.93
N TYR A 245 -0.45 17.68 4.61
CA TYR A 245 -0.53 18.95 3.89
C TYR A 245 -1.95 19.46 3.86
N SER A 246 -2.18 20.68 4.35
CA SER A 246 -3.51 21.30 4.40
C SER A 246 -4.59 20.36 4.98
N GLY A 247 -4.22 19.51 5.95
CA GLY A 247 -5.10 18.49 6.53
C GLY A 247 -4.93 17.11 5.87
N ASP A 248 -6.01 16.57 5.29
CA ASP A 248 -6.12 15.16 4.90
C ASP A 248 -5.78 14.88 3.43
N TRP A 249 -4.62 15.36 2.95
CA TRP A 249 -4.22 15.18 1.56
C TRP A 249 -3.46 13.88 1.35
N ARG A 250 -4.11 12.90 0.72
CA ARG A 250 -3.53 11.58 0.55
C ARG A 250 -2.63 11.53 -0.68
N VAL A 251 -1.53 10.79 -0.55
CA VAL A 251 -0.63 10.46 -1.66
C VAL A 251 -0.56 8.94 -1.76
N LEU A 252 -0.48 8.41 -2.98
CA LEU A 252 -0.29 6.99 -3.21
C LEU A 252 1.21 6.65 -3.16
N HIS A 253 1.50 5.60 -2.41
CA HIS A 253 2.79 4.94 -2.27
C HIS A 253 2.60 3.45 -2.56
N ALA A 254 3.64 2.77 -3.02
CA ALA A 254 3.53 1.34 -3.32
C ALA A 254 4.87 0.64 -3.16
N PHE A 255 4.80 -0.62 -2.75
CA PHE A 255 5.87 -1.59 -2.89
C PHE A 255 5.22 -2.90 -3.30
N THR A 256 5.34 -3.28 -4.57
CA THR A 256 4.66 -4.47 -5.08
C THR A 256 5.42 -5.12 -6.22
N ASP A 257 5.37 -6.45 -6.28
CA ASP A 257 5.65 -7.13 -7.52
C ASP A 257 4.53 -6.85 -8.54
N PHE A 258 4.88 -6.68 -9.80
CA PHE A 258 3.91 -6.55 -10.88
C PHE A 258 3.93 -7.76 -11.80
N ASP A 259 2.84 -7.95 -12.56
CA ASP A 259 2.71 -9.09 -13.46
C ASP A 259 3.46 -8.80 -14.75
N SER A 260 4.74 -9.22 -14.79
CA SER A 260 5.63 -8.95 -15.91
C SER A 260 5.30 -9.80 -17.13
N TYR A 261 5.39 -9.18 -18.32
CA TYR A 261 5.33 -9.86 -19.61
C TYR A 261 6.61 -10.61 -19.95
N LYS A 262 7.72 -10.31 -19.26
CA LYS A 262 8.98 -11.01 -19.44
C LYS A 262 8.99 -12.26 -18.53
N PRO A 263 9.08 -13.48 -19.09
CA PRO A 263 9.29 -14.68 -18.29
C PRO A 263 10.59 -14.58 -17.48
N GLY A 264 10.53 -14.89 -16.18
CA GLY A 264 11.68 -14.81 -15.29
C GLY A 264 12.21 -13.38 -15.08
N ASP A 265 11.33 -12.38 -15.08
CA ASP A 265 11.71 -11.00 -14.77
C ASP A 265 12.05 -10.81 -13.28
N ASN A 266 13.32 -11.07 -12.96
CA ASN A 266 13.87 -10.90 -11.62
C ASN A 266 13.82 -9.46 -11.08
N PHE A 267 13.44 -8.47 -11.89
CA PHE A 267 13.36 -7.07 -11.48
C PHE A 267 11.93 -6.51 -11.54
N ALA A 268 10.93 -7.40 -11.58
CA ALA A 268 9.52 -7.04 -11.61
C ALA A 268 8.96 -6.58 -10.25
N SER A 269 9.64 -5.66 -9.57
CA SER A 269 9.18 -5.05 -8.31
C SER A 269 9.25 -3.54 -8.40
N TYR A 270 8.14 -2.91 -8.02
CA TYR A 270 7.86 -1.52 -8.30
C TYR A 270 7.67 -0.73 -7.02
N LEU A 271 8.30 0.45 -6.97
CA LEU A 271 8.23 1.39 -5.86
C LEU A 271 7.58 2.70 -6.33
N ILE A 272 6.57 3.18 -5.59
CA ILE A 272 6.05 4.54 -5.72
C ILE A 272 6.39 5.30 -4.43
N ALA A 273 7.05 6.44 -4.57
CA ALA A 273 7.34 7.36 -3.46
C ALA A 273 7.33 8.82 -3.94
N SER A 274 7.39 9.75 -2.99
CA SER A 274 7.73 11.14 -3.31
C SER A 274 9.22 11.24 -3.63
N GLU A 275 9.54 11.55 -4.89
CA GLU A 275 10.87 11.82 -5.39
C GLU A 275 11.25 13.28 -5.19
N ARG A 276 12.08 13.54 -4.19
CA ARG A 276 12.51 14.88 -3.84
C ARG A 276 13.92 14.86 -3.25
N TYR A 277 14.92 15.19 -4.07
CA TYR A 277 16.27 15.50 -3.60
C TYR A 277 16.50 17.02 -3.60
N GLN A 278 15.91 17.69 -2.61
CA GLN A 278 15.95 19.15 -2.44
C GLN A 278 16.39 19.49 -1.01
N GLN A 279 16.80 20.74 -0.80
CA GLN A 279 17.04 21.26 0.56
C GLN A 279 15.74 21.27 1.38
N ALA A 280 15.85 21.11 2.70
CA ALA A 280 14.70 21.09 3.59
C ALA A 280 13.83 22.35 3.49
N ASN A 281 14.44 23.52 3.25
CA ASN A 281 13.75 24.80 3.07
C ASN A 281 13.28 25.09 1.63
N TYR A 282 13.40 24.15 0.70
CA TYR A 282 13.01 24.38 -0.69
C TYR A 282 11.50 24.64 -0.82
N THR A 283 11.15 25.81 -1.35
CA THR A 283 9.79 26.32 -1.53
C THR A 283 9.32 26.36 -2.99
N GLY A 284 10.12 25.87 -3.94
CA GLY A 284 9.83 26.02 -5.37
C GLY A 284 8.74 25.09 -5.94
N GLY A 285 8.12 24.24 -5.11
CA GLY A 285 6.96 23.45 -5.50
C GLY A 285 5.72 23.83 -4.69
N SER A 286 4.57 23.31 -5.11
CA SER A 286 3.28 23.74 -4.58
C SER A 286 2.63 22.68 -3.70
N TYR A 287 2.61 21.42 -4.14
CA TYR A 287 1.81 20.37 -3.52
C TYR A 287 2.56 19.05 -3.40
N PRO A 288 2.25 18.22 -2.38
CA PRO A 288 2.90 16.94 -2.16
C PRO A 288 2.84 15.96 -3.32
N TRP A 289 1.72 15.95 -4.03
CA TRP A 289 1.48 15.00 -5.11
C TRP A 289 2.44 15.19 -6.29
N GLN A 290 3.02 16.39 -6.46
CA GLN A 290 3.98 16.69 -7.51
C GLN A 290 5.31 15.96 -7.31
N ASP A 291 5.61 15.52 -6.09
CA ASP A 291 6.82 14.73 -5.85
C ASP A 291 6.60 13.25 -6.25
N ALA A 292 5.35 12.77 -6.39
CA ALA A 292 5.05 11.37 -6.68
C ALA A 292 4.34 11.12 -8.01
N TYR A 293 3.62 12.11 -8.55
CA TYR A 293 2.72 12.01 -9.71
C TYR A 293 1.92 10.70 -9.76
N SER A 294 1.48 10.23 -8.59
CA SER A 294 1.08 8.85 -8.38
C SER A 294 -0.24 8.47 -9.06
N ALA A 295 -1.03 9.48 -9.48
CA ALA A 295 -2.27 9.27 -10.23
C ALA A 295 -2.19 9.66 -11.72
N TYR A 296 -1.04 10.17 -12.21
CA TYR A 296 -0.90 10.62 -13.59
C TYR A 296 -0.49 9.49 -14.53
N ALA A 297 -1.11 9.51 -15.71
CA ALA A 297 -0.78 8.61 -16.79
C ALA A 297 0.57 9.02 -17.41
N GLN A 298 1.37 8.04 -17.82
CA GLN A 298 2.69 8.17 -18.45
C GLN A 298 3.78 8.84 -17.60
N ASP A 299 3.42 9.62 -16.57
CA ASP A 299 4.39 10.25 -15.69
C ASP A 299 5.14 9.20 -14.89
N THR A 300 6.44 9.43 -14.72
CA THR A 300 7.38 8.49 -14.12
C THR A 300 8.09 9.02 -12.88
N THR A 301 7.80 10.26 -12.49
CA THR A 301 8.29 10.87 -11.26
C THR A 301 7.89 10.00 -10.08
N GLY A 302 8.82 9.68 -9.17
CA GLY A 302 8.51 8.86 -8.00
C GLY A 302 8.25 7.38 -8.25
N LYS A 303 8.27 6.91 -9.51
CA LYS A 303 7.90 5.56 -9.94
C LYS A 303 9.10 4.81 -10.51
N ILE A 304 9.56 3.76 -9.84
CA ILE A 304 10.88 3.19 -10.10
C ILE A 304 10.95 1.68 -9.91
N CYS A 305 11.80 1.04 -10.73
CA CYS A 305 12.33 -0.31 -10.56
C CYS A 305 13.85 -0.26 -10.47
N MET A 306 14.44 -1.30 -9.89
CA MET A 306 15.90 -1.37 -9.72
C MET A 306 16.65 -1.44 -11.03
N ARG A 307 16.06 -2.11 -12.04
CA ARG A 307 16.61 -2.28 -13.40
C ARG A 307 15.49 -2.35 -14.44
N ASP A 308 15.85 -2.13 -15.69
CA ASP A 308 14.95 -2.34 -16.83
C ASP A 308 14.72 -3.85 -17.12
N TYR A 309 13.91 -4.16 -18.14
CA TYR A 309 13.62 -5.53 -18.54
C TYR A 309 14.85 -6.32 -18.97
N THR A 310 15.96 -5.69 -19.36
CA THR A 310 17.20 -6.39 -19.72
C THR A 310 17.90 -6.97 -18.48
N GLY A 311 17.63 -6.40 -17.29
CA GLY A 311 18.32 -6.74 -16.05
C GLY A 311 19.74 -6.19 -15.95
N ILE A 312 20.16 -5.36 -16.91
CA ILE A 312 21.47 -4.73 -16.97
C ILE A 312 21.30 -3.21 -16.75
N GLY A 313 22.35 -2.53 -16.29
CA GLY A 313 22.32 -1.07 -16.13
C GLY A 313 21.79 -0.59 -14.79
N GLY A 314 21.33 0.66 -14.78
CA GLY A 314 20.88 1.39 -13.59
C GLY A 314 19.38 1.31 -13.36
N ASN A 315 18.87 2.21 -12.52
CA ASN A 315 17.45 2.27 -12.22
C ASN A 315 16.59 2.59 -13.44
N CYS A 316 15.45 1.92 -13.53
CA CYS A 316 14.47 2.13 -14.58
C CYS A 316 13.22 2.78 -14.02
N ARG A 317 12.66 3.70 -14.78
CA ARG A 317 11.42 4.39 -14.45
C ARG A 317 10.26 3.77 -15.21
N LEU A 318 9.11 3.61 -14.56
CA LEU A 318 7.91 3.04 -15.17
C LEU A 318 6.74 3.99 -14.99
N GLY A 319 6.15 4.41 -16.10
CA GLY A 319 4.89 5.15 -16.10
C GLY A 319 3.71 4.19 -15.97
N MET A 320 2.63 4.69 -15.38
CA MET A 320 1.34 4.00 -15.34
C MET A 320 0.51 4.40 -16.55
N LEU A 321 -0.05 3.44 -17.26
CA LEU A 321 -0.84 3.63 -18.47
C LEU A 321 -2.17 2.89 -18.34
N SER A 322 -3.21 3.45 -18.93
CA SER A 322 -4.48 2.76 -19.16
C SER A 322 -5.10 3.27 -20.46
N LEU A 323 -6.36 2.97 -20.72
CA LEU A 323 -7.08 3.50 -21.88
C LEU A 323 -6.94 5.03 -21.91
N ASN A 324 -6.50 5.56 -23.04
CA ASN A 324 -6.39 7.00 -23.20
C ASN A 324 -7.75 7.58 -23.57
N ASP A 325 -8.35 8.34 -22.66
CA ASP A 325 -9.67 8.96 -22.84
C ASP A 325 -9.59 10.44 -23.29
N GLY A 326 -8.39 10.96 -23.59
CA GLY A 326 -8.20 12.33 -24.09
C GLY A 326 -6.84 12.57 -24.77
N ASN A 327 -6.63 13.78 -25.31
CA ASN A 327 -5.36 14.16 -25.96
C ASN A 327 -4.31 14.73 -24.98
N ASN A 328 -4.62 14.81 -23.68
CA ASN A 328 -3.77 15.40 -22.65
C ASN A 328 -3.32 14.34 -21.64
N GLN A 329 -2.54 14.76 -20.64
CA GLN A 329 -2.17 13.91 -19.52
C GLN A 329 -3.42 13.57 -18.68
N ASN A 330 -3.74 12.27 -18.56
CA ASN A 330 -4.89 11.81 -17.79
C ASN A 330 -4.53 11.55 -16.33
N ILE A 331 -5.54 11.68 -15.47
CA ILE A 331 -5.45 11.40 -14.04
C ILE A 331 -6.59 10.46 -13.68
N SER A 332 -6.27 9.33 -13.06
CA SER A 332 -7.27 8.32 -12.69
C SER A 332 -8.31 8.91 -11.76
N GLY A 333 -9.59 8.72 -12.06
CA GLY A 333 -10.71 9.23 -11.28
C GLY A 333 -10.94 10.74 -11.43
N ARG A 334 -10.35 11.38 -12.44
CA ARG A 334 -10.52 12.82 -12.70
C ARG A 334 -10.83 13.17 -14.17
N SER A 335 -10.81 12.19 -15.07
CA SER A 335 -11.16 12.45 -16.46
C SER A 335 -12.67 12.69 -16.58
N GLY A 336 -13.06 13.78 -17.25
CA GLY A 336 -14.45 14.08 -17.58
C GLY A 336 -14.82 13.68 -19.02
N ALA A 337 -13.90 13.03 -19.74
CA ALA A 337 -14.11 12.66 -21.15
C ALA A 337 -15.11 11.51 -21.30
N ILE A 338 -15.16 10.61 -20.31
CA ILE A 338 -16.20 9.58 -20.19
C ILE A 338 -17.12 10.01 -19.03
N PRO A 339 -18.43 10.27 -19.28
CA PRO A 339 -19.35 10.67 -18.24
C PRO A 339 -19.60 9.52 -17.26
N PHE A 340 -19.93 9.86 -16.00
CA PHE A 340 -20.46 8.90 -15.03
C PHE A 340 -21.91 9.24 -14.69
N PRO A 341 -22.84 8.28 -14.81
CA PRO A 341 -22.63 6.93 -15.35
C PRO A 341 -22.32 6.97 -16.87
N ASN A 342 -21.71 5.90 -17.39
CA ASN A 342 -21.44 5.80 -18.83
C ASN A 342 -22.76 5.72 -19.62
N GLY A 343 -22.87 6.42 -20.76
CA GLY A 343 -24.15 6.55 -21.46
C GLY A 343 -24.77 5.24 -21.96
N PRO A 344 -24.02 4.38 -22.68
CA PRO A 344 -24.57 3.14 -23.25
C PRO A 344 -24.99 2.06 -22.26
N ASP A 345 -24.30 1.91 -21.13
CA ASP A 345 -24.47 0.78 -20.20
C ASP A 345 -24.70 1.20 -18.74
N TYR A 346 -24.72 2.51 -18.47
CA TYR A 346 -24.82 3.11 -17.13
C TYR A 346 -23.70 2.68 -16.17
N GLY A 347 -22.58 2.18 -16.69
CA GLY A 347 -21.52 1.54 -15.92
C GLY A 347 -20.43 2.47 -15.37
N LEU A 348 -19.68 1.92 -14.41
CA LEU A 348 -18.36 2.39 -14.01
C LEU A 348 -17.32 1.80 -14.95
N ILE A 349 -16.46 2.64 -15.54
CA ILE A 349 -15.44 2.22 -16.50
C ILE A 349 -14.10 2.07 -15.80
N LEU A 350 -13.68 0.80 -15.65
CA LEU A 350 -12.41 0.40 -15.06
C LEU A 350 -11.54 -0.29 -16.10
N HIS A 351 -10.24 0.00 -16.09
CA HIS A 351 -9.27 -0.75 -16.87
C HIS A 351 -8.02 -1.08 -16.05
N PRO A 352 -7.32 -2.17 -16.40
CA PRO A 352 -6.01 -2.46 -15.83
C PRO A 352 -5.03 -1.31 -16.02
N ILE A 353 -4.01 -1.28 -15.15
CA ILE A 353 -2.91 -0.32 -15.27
C ILE A 353 -1.69 -1.05 -15.82
N TYR A 354 -1.29 -0.67 -17.03
CA TYR A 354 -0.08 -1.12 -17.68
C TYR A 354 1.12 -0.32 -17.20
N LEU A 355 2.27 -0.98 -17.09
CA LEU A 355 3.54 -0.35 -16.75
C LEU A 355 4.40 -0.24 -18.00
N ARG A 356 4.85 0.97 -18.31
CA ARG A 356 5.72 1.26 -19.46
C ARG A 356 7.03 1.87 -19.00
N GLU A 357 8.13 1.31 -19.47
CA GLU A 357 9.45 1.86 -19.19
C GLU A 357 9.68 3.18 -19.91
N THR A 358 10.35 4.12 -19.26
CA THR A 358 10.78 5.38 -19.90
C THR A 358 11.90 5.13 -20.92
N SER A 359 12.81 4.20 -20.63
CA SER A 359 13.87 3.79 -21.55
C SER A 359 13.28 2.88 -22.63
N GLY A 360 13.41 3.25 -23.90
CA GLY A 360 12.91 2.47 -25.04
C GLY A 360 11.37 2.42 -25.19
N GLY A 361 10.61 2.80 -24.16
CA GLY A 361 9.15 2.92 -24.25
C GLY A 361 8.41 1.59 -24.22
N HIS A 362 9.01 0.54 -23.67
CA HIS A 362 8.47 -0.82 -23.70
C HIS A 362 7.40 -1.04 -22.62
N LEU A 363 6.33 -1.74 -22.96
CA LEU A 363 5.39 -2.25 -21.96
C LEU A 363 6.04 -3.43 -21.25
N ARG A 364 6.05 -3.39 -19.91
CA ARG A 364 6.71 -4.40 -19.08
C ARG A 364 5.74 -5.33 -18.36
N GLY A 365 4.53 -4.87 -18.06
CA GLY A 365 3.56 -5.67 -17.33
C GLY A 365 2.34 -4.88 -16.88
N THR A 366 1.59 -5.44 -15.94
CA THR A 366 0.41 -4.81 -15.33
C THR A 366 0.51 -4.74 -13.82
N LEU A 367 -0.05 -3.69 -13.21
CA LEU A 367 -0.19 -3.61 -11.76
C LEU A 367 -1.32 -4.54 -11.28
N PRO A 368 -1.04 -5.45 -10.34
CA PRO A 368 -2.05 -6.36 -9.82
C PRO A 368 -3.08 -5.61 -8.99
N GLY A 369 -4.36 -5.94 -9.20
CA GLY A 369 -5.47 -5.52 -8.33
C GLY A 369 -5.89 -4.06 -8.36
N MET A 370 -5.11 -3.18 -8.97
CA MET A 370 -5.35 -1.74 -9.05
C MET A 370 -5.85 -1.34 -10.43
N PHE A 371 -7.00 -0.67 -10.48
CA PHE A 371 -7.68 -0.30 -11.72
C PHE A 371 -7.76 1.21 -11.87
N TRP A 372 -7.50 1.64 -13.11
CA TRP A 372 -7.69 3.01 -13.55
C TRP A 372 -9.18 3.32 -13.62
N VAL A 373 -9.58 4.50 -13.14
CA VAL A 373 -10.95 5.00 -13.18
C VAL A 373 -11.03 6.08 -14.25
N HIS A 374 -11.87 5.88 -15.27
CA HIS A 374 -11.93 6.81 -16.41
C HIS A 374 -12.94 7.96 -16.24
N GLN A 375 -13.62 7.99 -15.10
CA GLN A 375 -14.71 8.90 -14.81
C GLN A 375 -14.35 9.83 -13.66
N ASN A 376 -14.88 11.05 -13.69
CA ASN A 376 -14.56 12.08 -12.71
C ASN A 376 -15.23 11.79 -11.36
N GLN A 377 -14.44 11.29 -10.41
CA GLN A 377 -14.78 10.97 -9.03
C GLN A 377 -16.18 10.34 -8.86
N PRO A 378 -16.41 9.14 -9.40
CA PRO A 378 -17.74 8.53 -9.44
C PRO A 378 -18.29 8.18 -8.05
N TYR A 379 -17.41 7.97 -7.07
CA TYR A 379 -17.77 7.53 -5.72
C TYR A 379 -17.00 8.27 -4.61
N GLY A 380 -17.50 8.15 -3.38
CA GLY A 380 -16.82 8.65 -2.18
C GLY A 380 -15.67 7.74 -1.75
N HIS A 381 -14.77 8.29 -0.91
CA HIS A 381 -13.66 7.52 -0.33
C HIS A 381 -14.15 6.29 0.44
N LEU A 382 -13.47 5.15 0.26
CA LEU A 382 -13.80 3.85 0.88
C LEU A 382 -15.16 3.28 0.50
N THR A 383 -15.73 3.71 -0.63
CA THR A 383 -16.94 3.10 -1.17
C THR A 383 -16.60 1.70 -1.69
N LYS A 384 -17.31 0.69 -1.19
CA LYS A 384 -17.33 -0.65 -1.78
C LYS A 384 -18.30 -0.67 -2.96
N ILE A 385 -17.88 -1.26 -4.06
CA ILE A 385 -18.59 -1.27 -5.34
C ILE A 385 -18.67 -2.73 -5.80
N ASP A 386 -19.88 -3.22 -5.98
CA ASP A 386 -20.16 -4.55 -6.48
C ASP A 386 -20.85 -4.44 -7.84
N ASN A 387 -20.97 -5.56 -8.58
CA ASN A 387 -21.65 -5.61 -9.89
C ASN A 387 -21.11 -4.61 -10.91
N VAL A 388 -19.79 -4.40 -10.93
CA VAL A 388 -19.15 -3.63 -12.00
C VAL A 388 -19.23 -4.45 -13.29
N ILE A 389 -19.76 -3.86 -14.36
CA ILE A 389 -19.93 -4.53 -15.66
C ILE A 389 -18.57 -5.02 -16.17
N GLY A 390 -18.48 -6.29 -16.57
CA GLY A 390 -17.25 -6.97 -16.95
C GLY A 390 -16.41 -7.51 -15.78
N TYR A 391 -16.86 -7.28 -14.54
CA TYR A 391 -16.24 -7.74 -13.30
C TYR A 391 -17.30 -8.17 -12.28
N GLU A 392 -18.37 -8.83 -12.72
CA GLU A 392 -19.58 -9.11 -11.92
C GLU A 392 -19.29 -9.97 -10.67
N ASP A 393 -18.28 -10.84 -10.73
CA ASP A 393 -17.84 -11.68 -9.60
C ASP A 393 -16.84 -10.98 -8.66
N ARG A 394 -16.56 -9.69 -8.89
CA ARG A 394 -15.56 -8.91 -8.15
C ARG A 394 -16.22 -7.78 -7.37
N LYS A 395 -15.61 -7.48 -6.23
CA LYS A 395 -15.89 -6.33 -5.40
C LYS A 395 -14.72 -5.37 -5.46
N PHE A 396 -14.99 -4.09 -5.56
CA PHE A 396 -13.97 -3.05 -5.62
C PHE A 396 -14.06 -2.10 -4.44
N LEU A 397 -12.92 -1.58 -3.99
CA LEU A 397 -12.83 -0.47 -3.05
C LEU A 397 -12.32 0.78 -3.77
N TYR A 398 -13.08 1.88 -3.74
CA TYR A 398 -12.63 3.16 -4.30
C TYR A 398 -11.84 3.96 -3.27
N VAL A 399 -10.59 4.30 -3.62
CA VAL A 399 -9.67 5.04 -2.76
C VAL A 399 -9.26 6.34 -3.43
N THR A 400 -9.51 7.47 -2.75
CA THR A 400 -9.22 8.81 -3.26
C THR A 400 -7.85 9.31 -2.84
N VAL A 401 -7.22 10.07 -3.72
CA VAL A 401 -5.87 10.64 -3.59
C VAL A 401 -5.87 12.09 -4.08
N SER A 402 -5.00 12.94 -3.52
CA SER A 402 -4.78 14.28 -4.03
C SER A 402 -3.76 14.19 -5.18
N SER A 403 -4.13 14.58 -6.40
CA SER A 403 -3.18 14.64 -7.52
C SER A 403 -3.49 15.72 -8.55
N TYR A 404 -4.22 16.78 -8.19
CA TYR A 404 -4.44 17.88 -9.12
C TYR A 404 -4.54 19.21 -8.41
N SER A 405 -3.71 20.17 -8.83
CA SER A 405 -3.76 21.56 -8.36
C SER A 405 -3.88 21.64 -6.82
N SER A 406 -4.74 22.55 -6.35
CA SER A 406 -5.12 22.76 -4.95
C SER A 406 -6.25 21.83 -4.47
N GLU A 407 -6.63 20.80 -5.23
CA GLU A 407 -7.78 19.96 -4.93
C GLU A 407 -7.41 18.79 -4.00
N ALA A 408 -8.10 18.71 -2.86
CA ALA A 408 -7.94 17.61 -1.92
C ALA A 408 -8.72 16.37 -2.36
N ASN A 409 -8.04 15.24 -2.55
CA ASN A 409 -8.65 13.94 -2.78
C ASN A 409 -9.68 13.88 -3.95
N SER A 410 -9.43 14.64 -5.02
CA SER A 410 -10.36 14.80 -6.17
C SER A 410 -10.19 13.75 -7.27
N CYS A 411 -9.37 12.72 -7.04
CA CYS A 411 -9.09 11.67 -8.00
C CYS A 411 -8.86 10.35 -7.23
N GLY A 412 -8.68 9.22 -7.91
CA GLY A 412 -8.62 7.95 -7.21
C GLY A 412 -8.53 6.72 -8.10
N PHE A 413 -8.52 5.56 -7.43
CA PHE A 413 -8.40 4.25 -8.05
C PHE A 413 -9.38 3.28 -7.43
N CYS A 414 -9.76 2.25 -8.19
CA CYS A 414 -10.50 1.10 -7.69
C CYS A 414 -9.53 -0.06 -7.43
N PHE A 415 -9.72 -0.77 -6.32
CA PHE A 415 -8.95 -1.96 -5.98
C PHE A 415 -9.86 -3.17 -5.90
N ASP A 416 -9.56 -4.26 -6.62
CA ASP A 416 -10.25 -5.54 -6.44
C ASP A 416 -9.97 -6.06 -5.02
N ILE A 417 -10.99 -6.15 -4.17
CA ILE A 417 -10.86 -6.68 -2.81
C ILE A 417 -11.35 -8.13 -2.70
N THR A 418 -11.87 -8.72 -3.79
CA THR A 418 -12.22 -10.15 -3.87
C THR A 418 -10.96 -10.99 -4.00
N GLY A 419 -10.06 -10.62 -4.93
CA GLY A 419 -8.86 -11.41 -5.22
C GLY A 419 -9.14 -12.84 -5.69
N PRO A 420 -8.12 -13.72 -5.74
CA PRO A 420 -6.70 -13.37 -5.68
C PRO A 420 -6.32 -12.47 -6.87
N TRP A 421 -5.31 -11.62 -6.70
CA TRP A 421 -4.80 -10.78 -7.81
C TRP A 421 -3.91 -11.53 -8.78
N ARG A 422 -3.30 -12.61 -8.31
CA ARG A 422 -2.33 -13.43 -9.03
C ARG A 422 -2.39 -14.88 -8.55
N PRO A 423 -1.97 -15.84 -9.40
CA PRO A 423 -2.03 -17.27 -9.09
C PRO A 423 -1.30 -17.64 -7.80
#